data_AF-A0A656K207-F1
#
_entry.id   AF-A0A656K207-F1
#
_cell.length_a   1.000
_cell.length_b   1.000
_cell.length_c   1.000
_cell.angle_alpha   90.00
_cell.angle_beta   90.00
_cell.angle_gamma   90.00
#
_symmetry.space_group_name_H-M   'P 1'
#
loop_
_entity.id
_entity.type
_entity.pdbx_description
1 polymer ?
#
loop_
_entity_poly.entity_id
_entity_poly.type
_entity_poly.pdbx_seq_one_letter_code
_entity_poly.pdbx_strand_id
1 'polypeptide(L)'
;PDTSMPADPQGILAIARDIGYPVIVKAAGGGGGRGMRVVHEEQQLLDAIALTGEEARRAFGNPELYIEKFLGQPRHVEIQVLCDAYGNAVWLGSRDCSMQRRHQKVLEEAPAPGIDAALMSRVGERCAQACRQIG
;
A
#
# COMPACT_ATOMS: atom_id res chain seq x y z
N PRO A 1 1.49 -5.38 -11.58
CA PRO A 1 0.62 -6.29 -12.37
C PRO A 1 -0.83 -6.14 -11.90
N ASP A 2 -1.72 -5.65 -12.77
CA ASP A 2 -3.15 -5.40 -12.49
C ASP A 2 -4.01 -6.67 -12.53
N THR A 3 -3.42 -7.82 -12.22
CA THR A 3 -4.11 -9.12 -12.19
C THR A 3 -4.35 -9.52 -10.74
N SER A 4 -5.57 -9.98 -10.46
CA SER A 4 -5.91 -10.57 -9.16
C SER A 4 -4.96 -11.72 -8.82
N MET A 5 -4.72 -11.92 -7.52
CA MET A 5 -3.87 -13.00 -7.04
C MET A 5 -4.42 -14.36 -7.55
N PRO A 6 -3.59 -15.22 -8.17
CA PRO A 6 -4.00 -16.54 -8.62
C PRO A 6 -4.57 -17.36 -7.47
N ALA A 7 -5.52 -18.25 -7.77
CA ALA A 7 -6.08 -19.14 -6.77
C ALA A 7 -5.20 -20.38 -6.52
N ASP A 8 -4.31 -20.72 -7.45
CA ASP A 8 -3.45 -21.90 -7.34
C ASP A 8 -2.15 -21.58 -6.56
N PRO A 9 -1.68 -22.50 -5.69
CA PRO A 9 -0.48 -22.27 -4.89
C PRO A 9 0.78 -21.99 -5.72
N GLN A 10 0.92 -22.57 -6.92
CA GLN A 10 2.12 -22.41 -7.73
C GLN A 10 2.22 -21.00 -8.32
N GLY A 11 1.11 -20.45 -8.83
CA GLY A 11 1.03 -19.07 -9.32
C GLY A 11 1.32 -18.05 -8.22
N ILE A 12 0.79 -18.27 -7.02
CA ILE A 12 1.07 -17.43 -5.84
C ILE A 12 2.58 -17.42 -5.51
N LEU A 13 3.20 -18.59 -5.45
CA LEU A 13 4.65 -18.72 -5.17
C LEU A 13 5.48 -18.05 -6.28
N ALA A 14 5.09 -18.20 -7.54
CA ALA A 14 5.78 -17.57 -8.66
C ALA A 14 5.74 -16.03 -8.55
N ILE A 15 4.59 -15.45 -8.21
CA ILE A 15 4.47 -13.99 -7.99
C ILE A 15 5.37 -13.54 -6.83
N ALA A 16 5.38 -14.26 -5.71
CA ALA A 16 6.21 -13.89 -4.58
C ALA A 16 7.71 -14.00 -4.88
N ARG A 17 8.14 -14.98 -5.69
CA ARG A 17 9.52 -15.08 -6.19
C ARG A 17 9.88 -13.94 -7.12
N ASP A 18 8.98 -13.54 -8.02
CA ASP A 18 9.18 -12.43 -8.95
C ASP A 18 9.31 -11.08 -8.21
N ILE A 19 8.48 -10.85 -7.20
CA ILE A 19 8.61 -9.69 -6.29
C ILE A 19 9.90 -9.78 -5.46
N GLY A 20 10.25 -10.99 -5.03
CA GLY A 20 11.39 -11.30 -4.18
C GLY A 20 11.10 -11.08 -2.69
N TYR A 21 11.54 -12.01 -1.85
CA TYR A 21 11.38 -11.94 -0.40
C TYR A 21 12.31 -10.88 0.26
N PRO A 22 11.97 -10.33 1.44
CA PRO A 22 10.67 -10.48 2.11
C PRO A 22 9.54 -9.80 1.32
N VAL A 23 8.35 -10.39 1.40
CA VAL A 23 7.10 -9.85 0.85
C VAL A 23 6.12 -9.56 1.97
N ILE A 24 5.08 -8.79 1.69
CA ILE A 24 3.97 -8.57 2.62
C ILE A 24 2.65 -8.91 1.95
N VAL A 25 1.85 -9.73 2.63
CA VAL A 25 0.49 -10.10 2.24
C VAL A 25 -0.45 -9.11 2.88
N LYS A 26 -1.38 -8.52 2.11
CA LYS A 26 -2.31 -7.49 2.56
C LYS A 26 -3.74 -7.78 2.11
N ALA A 27 -4.71 -7.49 2.98
CA ALA A 27 -6.12 -7.51 2.63
C ALA A 27 -6.48 -6.34 1.71
N ALA A 28 -7.21 -6.60 0.63
CA ALA A 28 -7.66 -5.58 -0.33
C ALA A 28 -8.64 -4.58 0.30
N GLY A 29 -9.54 -5.06 1.17
CA GLY A 29 -10.49 -4.21 1.92
C GLY A 29 -9.97 -3.71 3.27
N GLY A 30 -8.69 -3.90 3.58
CA GLY A 30 -8.14 -3.61 4.91
C GLY A 30 -7.78 -2.15 5.14
N GLY A 31 -7.73 -1.74 6.42
CA GLY A 31 -7.31 -0.40 6.85
C GLY A 31 -6.84 -0.37 8.31
N GLY A 32 -6.07 0.67 8.69
CA GLY A 32 -5.65 0.89 10.08
C GLY A 32 -4.60 -0.10 10.63
N GLY A 33 -3.82 -0.75 9.76
CA GLY A 33 -2.72 -1.63 10.18
C GLY A 33 -3.13 -3.08 10.51
N ARG A 34 -4.33 -3.51 10.11
CA ARG A 34 -4.86 -4.87 10.30
C ARG A 34 -4.94 -5.62 8.96
N GLY A 35 -4.91 -6.95 9.00
CA GLY A 35 -4.97 -7.76 7.78
C GLY A 35 -3.70 -7.68 6.93
N MET A 36 -2.53 -7.59 7.57
CA MET A 36 -1.23 -7.57 6.89
C MET A 36 -0.22 -8.49 7.60
N ARG A 37 0.56 -9.26 6.83
CA ARG A 37 1.62 -10.14 7.36
C ARG A 37 2.86 -10.11 6.50
N VAL A 38 4.02 -9.90 7.13
CA VAL A 38 5.33 -9.99 6.46
C VAL A 38 5.74 -11.46 6.39
N VAL A 39 6.21 -11.87 5.21
CA VAL A 39 6.66 -13.22 4.90
C VAL A 39 8.13 -13.12 4.47
N HIS A 40 9.01 -13.76 5.24
CA HIS A 40 10.45 -13.71 4.99
C HIS A 40 10.94 -14.87 4.12
N GLU A 41 10.26 -16.00 4.20
CA GLU A 41 10.64 -17.24 3.53
C GLU A 41 9.46 -17.83 2.77
N GLU A 42 9.76 -18.50 1.65
CA GLU A 42 8.74 -19.02 0.74
C GLU A 42 7.80 -20.04 1.40
N GLN A 43 8.34 -20.88 2.28
CA GLN A 43 7.62 -21.93 2.98
C GLN A 43 6.50 -21.38 3.88
N GLN A 44 6.60 -20.10 4.28
CA GLN A 44 5.64 -19.43 5.15
C GLN A 44 4.48 -18.78 4.38
N LEU A 45 4.58 -18.66 3.04
CA LEU A 45 3.68 -17.83 2.25
C LEU A 45 2.23 -18.33 2.27
N LEU A 46 2.02 -19.62 2.02
CA LEU A 46 0.67 -20.18 1.90
C LEU A 46 -0.08 -20.12 3.23
N ASP A 47 0.60 -20.40 4.34
CA ASP A 47 0.04 -20.27 5.68
C ASP A 47 -0.31 -18.81 6.00
N ALA A 48 0.57 -17.86 5.62
CA ALA A 48 0.31 -16.44 5.80
C ALA A 48 -0.90 -15.95 4.99
N ILE A 49 -1.09 -16.48 3.77
CA ILE A 49 -2.26 -16.18 2.92
C ILE A 49 -3.54 -16.73 3.56
N ALA A 50 -3.56 -17.99 3.97
CA ALA A 50 -4.74 -18.60 4.60
C ALA A 50 -5.17 -17.79 5.83
N LEU A 51 -4.24 -17.52 6.74
CA LEU A 51 -4.51 -16.81 7.98
C LEU A 51 -4.94 -15.35 7.74
N THR A 52 -4.32 -14.67 6.77
CA THR A 52 -4.68 -13.27 6.43
C THR A 52 -6.04 -13.19 5.75
N GLY A 53 -6.38 -14.15 4.87
CA GLY A 53 -7.68 -14.20 4.20
C GLY A 53 -8.82 -14.42 5.19
N GLU A 54 -8.61 -15.26 6.20
CA GLU A 54 -9.60 -15.50 7.25
C GLU A 54 -9.79 -14.28 8.17
N GLU A 55 -8.71 -13.60 8.52
CA GLU A 55 -8.78 -12.33 9.24
C GLU A 55 -9.50 -11.26 8.42
N ALA A 56 -9.17 -11.12 7.13
CA ALA A 56 -9.79 -10.16 6.22
C ALA A 56 -11.29 -10.40 6.08
N ARG A 57 -11.70 -11.65 5.88
CA ARG A 57 -13.11 -12.05 5.85
C ARG A 57 -13.85 -11.68 7.14
N ARG A 58 -13.24 -11.91 8.31
CA ARG A 58 -13.87 -11.61 9.61
C ARG A 58 -13.92 -10.12 9.91
N ALA A 59 -12.89 -9.37 9.55
CA ALA A 59 -12.75 -7.96 9.88
C ALA A 59 -13.44 -7.02 8.87
N PHE A 60 -13.43 -7.38 7.58
CA PHE A 60 -13.83 -6.51 6.48
C PHE A 60 -14.90 -7.13 5.56
N GLY A 61 -15.29 -8.39 5.78
CA GLY A 61 -16.26 -9.09 4.92
C GLY A 61 -15.74 -9.46 3.53
N ASN A 62 -14.48 -9.12 3.20
CA ASN A 62 -13.83 -9.43 1.94
C ASN A 62 -12.53 -10.23 2.19
N PRO A 63 -12.42 -11.50 1.73
CA PRO A 63 -11.21 -12.30 1.87
C PRO A 63 -10.11 -11.97 0.85
N GLU A 64 -10.34 -11.06 -0.10
CA GLU A 64 -9.39 -10.75 -1.17
C GLU A 64 -8.07 -10.19 -0.63
N LEU A 65 -6.97 -10.74 -1.13
CA LEU A 65 -5.60 -10.40 -0.73
C LEU A 65 -4.75 -10.04 -1.94
N TYR A 66 -3.69 -9.29 -1.69
CA TYR A 66 -2.62 -9.04 -2.65
C TYR A 66 -1.24 -9.14 -1.96
N ILE A 67 -0.19 -9.29 -2.78
CA ILE A 67 1.20 -9.40 -2.34
C ILE A 67 1.99 -8.23 -2.91
N GLU A 68 2.78 -7.58 -2.07
CA GLU A 68 3.71 -6.53 -2.48
C GLU A 68 5.10 -6.76 -1.86
N LYS A 69 6.09 -6.03 -2.36
CA LYS A 69 7.42 -6.03 -1.77
C LYS A 69 7.37 -5.43 -0.36
N PHE A 70 7.94 -6.14 0.62
CA PHE A 70 8.11 -5.55 1.95
C PHE A 70 9.33 -4.61 1.96
N LEU A 71 9.08 -3.35 2.30
CA LEU A 71 10.13 -2.36 2.54
C LEU A 71 10.40 -2.29 4.05
N GLY A 72 11.65 -2.55 4.47
CA GLY A 72 11.98 -2.69 5.89
C GLY A 72 12.07 -1.39 6.68
N GLN A 73 12.65 -0.33 6.08
CA GLN A 73 12.76 1.00 6.71
C GLN A 73 12.17 2.08 5.79
N PRO A 74 10.87 1.99 5.44
CA PRO A 74 10.25 2.96 4.55
C PRO A 74 9.92 4.25 5.31
N ARG A 75 9.88 5.35 4.56
CA ARG A 75 9.12 6.54 4.96
C ARG A 75 7.69 6.42 4.45
N HIS A 76 6.72 6.84 5.25
CA HIS A 76 5.33 6.93 4.82
C HIS A 76 5.04 8.38 4.46
N VAL A 77 4.99 8.68 3.15
CA VAL A 77 4.74 10.02 2.64
C VAL A 77 3.46 10.01 1.83
N GLU A 78 2.57 10.94 2.13
CA GLU A 78 1.29 11.08 1.43
C GLU A 78 1.14 12.46 0.80
N ILE A 79 0.41 12.51 -0.31
CA ILE A 79 0.12 13.73 -1.07
C ILE A 79 -1.35 14.09 -0.88
N GLN A 80 -1.61 15.33 -0.47
CA GLN A 80 -2.97 15.84 -0.44
C GLN A 80 -3.40 16.27 -1.84
N VAL A 81 -4.53 15.76 -2.31
CA VAL A 81 -5.19 16.22 -3.54
C VAL A 81 -6.58 16.76 -3.21
N LEU A 82 -7.00 17.81 -3.91
CA LEU A 82 -8.35 18.37 -3.86
C LEU A 82 -8.93 18.36 -5.27
N CYS A 83 -10.13 17.81 -5.42
CA CYS A 83 -10.85 17.71 -6.69
C CYS A 83 -12.18 18.45 -6.62
N ASP A 84 -12.67 18.94 -7.76
CA ASP A 84 -14.02 19.49 -7.90
C ASP A 84 -14.87 18.68 -8.90
N ALA A 85 -16.16 19.03 -8.99
CA ALA A 85 -17.11 18.38 -9.90
C ALA A 85 -16.97 18.82 -11.36
N TYR A 86 -16.00 19.71 -11.67
CA TYR A 86 -15.76 20.24 -13.01
C TYR A 86 -14.53 19.61 -13.67
N GLY A 87 -13.98 18.56 -13.06
CA GLY A 87 -12.81 17.84 -13.57
C GLY A 87 -11.47 18.47 -13.21
N ASN A 88 -11.44 19.43 -12.29
CA ASN A 88 -10.19 19.98 -11.79
C ASN A 88 -9.66 19.15 -10.62
N ALA A 89 -8.34 18.99 -10.56
CA ALA A 89 -7.65 18.48 -9.38
C ALA A 89 -6.35 19.24 -9.16
N VAL A 90 -6.04 19.56 -7.91
CA VAL A 90 -4.81 20.22 -7.47
C VAL A 90 -4.19 19.45 -6.31
N TRP A 91 -2.86 19.44 -6.21
CA TRP A 91 -2.16 18.88 -5.05
C TRP A 91 -1.76 20.03 -4.09
N LEU A 92 -1.91 19.80 -2.78
CA LEU A 92 -1.75 20.83 -1.73
C LEU A 92 -0.47 20.68 -0.91
N GLY A 93 0.38 19.72 -1.26
CA GLY A 93 1.62 19.42 -0.54
C GLY A 93 1.70 17.96 -0.09
N SER A 94 2.77 17.66 0.64
CA SER A 94 3.07 16.35 1.21
C SER A 94 3.01 16.36 2.73
N ARG A 95 2.75 15.19 3.30
CA ARG A 95 2.89 14.92 4.74
C ARG A 95 3.80 13.73 4.96
N ASP A 96 4.72 13.85 5.91
CA ASP A 96 5.45 12.70 6.42
C ASP A 96 4.69 12.15 7.63
N CYS A 97 4.27 10.89 7.52
CA CYS A 97 3.56 10.14 8.55
C CYS A 97 4.36 8.89 8.98
N SER A 98 5.68 8.93 8.85
CA SER A 98 6.56 7.78 9.10
C SER A 98 6.62 7.42 10.58
N MET A 99 6.34 8.37 11.49
CA MET A 99 6.29 8.09 12.92
C MET A 99 5.00 7.34 13.27
N GLN A 100 5.14 6.02 13.33
CA GLN A 100 4.03 5.10 13.56
C GLN A 100 4.33 4.14 14.72
N ARG A 101 3.27 3.72 15.43
CA ARG A 101 3.34 2.63 16.40
C ARG A 101 2.35 1.56 15.97
N ARG A 102 2.83 0.33 15.73
CA ARG A 102 2.00 -0.80 15.26
C ARG A 102 1.17 -0.43 14.03
N HIS A 103 1.80 0.19 13.02
CA HIS A 103 1.19 0.60 11.75
C HIS A 103 0.07 1.65 11.86
N GLN A 104 0.02 2.40 12.96
CA GLN A 104 -0.87 3.53 13.16
C GLN A 104 -0.06 4.81 13.29
N LYS A 105 -0.48 5.88 12.61
CA LYS A 105 0.17 7.20 12.65
C LYS A 105 0.13 7.76 14.07
N VAL A 106 1.26 8.25 14.55
CA VAL A 106 1.43 8.86 15.88
C VAL A 106 1.74 10.34 15.76
N LEU A 107 2.58 10.71 14.80
CA LEU A 107 2.92 12.09 14.48
C LEU A 107 2.99 12.26 12.97
N GLU A 108 2.50 13.40 12.51
CA GLU A 108 2.44 13.78 11.11
C GLU A 108 3.00 15.20 10.97
N GLU A 109 3.88 15.43 10.01
CA GLU A 109 4.46 16.76 9.74
C GLU A 109 4.35 17.13 8.25
N ALA A 110 4.30 18.44 7.97
CA ALA A 110 4.17 18.96 6.62
C ALA A 110 5.10 20.19 6.42
N PRO A 111 5.82 20.29 5.29
CA PRO A 111 5.96 19.27 4.24
C PRO A 111 6.81 18.07 4.68
N ALA A 112 6.84 16.99 3.89
CA ALA A 112 7.72 15.87 4.19
C ALA A 112 9.21 16.28 4.10
N PRO A 113 9.99 16.22 5.20
CA PRO A 113 11.32 16.83 5.25
C PRO A 113 12.35 16.04 4.43
N GLY A 114 13.38 16.73 3.94
CA GLY A 114 14.53 16.11 3.27
C GLY A 114 14.21 15.41 1.94
N ILE A 115 13.07 15.71 1.31
CA ILE A 115 12.76 15.25 -0.06
C ILE A 115 12.95 16.43 -1.00
N ASP A 116 13.65 16.18 -2.12
CA ASP A 116 13.86 17.18 -3.17
C ASP A 116 12.54 17.78 -3.66
N ALA A 117 12.48 19.11 -3.74
CA ALA A 117 11.26 19.83 -4.09
C ALA A 117 10.80 19.56 -5.53
N ALA A 118 11.73 19.35 -6.46
CA ALA A 118 11.39 19.03 -7.85
C ALA A 118 10.83 17.61 -7.96
N LEU A 119 11.43 16.64 -7.25
CA LEU A 119 10.86 15.30 -7.13
C LEU A 119 9.45 15.34 -6.52
N MET A 120 9.27 16.09 -5.43
CA MET A 120 7.98 16.22 -4.76
C MET A 120 6.92 16.82 -5.69
N SER A 121 7.26 17.88 -6.42
CA SER A 121 6.36 18.49 -7.40
C SER A 121 5.96 17.51 -8.51
N ARG A 122 6.89 16.70 -9.02
CA ARG A 122 6.57 15.66 -10.03
C ARG A 122 5.61 14.61 -9.49
N VAL A 123 5.82 14.14 -8.27
CA VAL A 123 4.95 13.14 -7.63
C VAL A 123 3.58 13.73 -7.35
N GLY A 124 3.52 14.94 -6.79
CA GLY A 124 2.26 15.63 -6.49
C GLY A 124 1.41 15.87 -7.73
N GLU A 125 2.04 16.32 -8.82
CA GLU A 125 1.35 16.51 -10.10
C GLU A 125 0.85 15.19 -10.69
N ARG A 126 1.60 14.09 -10.56
CA ARG A 126 1.13 12.76 -10.98
C ARG A 126 -0.10 12.31 -10.18
N CYS A 127 -0.15 12.58 -8.88
CA CYS A 127 -1.34 12.30 -8.06
C CYS A 127 -2.55 13.11 -8.54
N ALA A 128 -2.40 14.40 -8.81
CA ALA A 128 -3.47 15.23 -9.35
C ALA A 128 -3.92 14.78 -10.76
N GLN A 129 -2.98 14.37 -11.62
CA GLN A 129 -3.27 13.81 -12.94
C GLN A 129 -4.08 12.52 -12.85
N ALA A 130 -3.71 11.62 -11.94
CA ALA A 130 -4.47 10.38 -11.72
C ALA A 130 -5.91 10.68 -11.30
N CYS A 131 -6.13 11.63 -10.39
CA CYS A 131 -7.49 12.06 -10.01
C CYS A 131 -8.27 12.63 -11.20
N ARG A 132 -7.65 13.45 -12.05
CA ARG A 132 -8.31 13.97 -13.27
C ARG A 132 -8.69 12.88 -14.28
N GLN A 133 -7.94 11.77 -14.33
CA GLN A 133 -8.24 10.65 -15.24
C GLN A 133 -9.36 9.75 -14.73
N ILE A 134 -9.48 9.58 -13.41
CA ILE A 134 -10.49 8.73 -12.77
C ILE A 134 -11.85 9.44 -12.73
N GLY A 135 -11.86 10.78 -12.64
CA GLY A 135 -13.07 11.59 -12.44
C GLY A 135 -13.51 11.63 -10.98
#